data_AF-A0A416WEU4-F1
#
_entry.id   AF-A0A416WEU4-F1
#
_cell.length_a   1.000
_cell.length_b   1.000
_cell.length_c   1.000
_cell.angle_alpha   90.00
_cell.angle_beta   90.00
_cell.angle_gamma   90.00
#
_symmetry.space_group_name_H-M   'P 1'
#
loop_
_entity.id
_entity.type
_entity.pdbx_description
1 polymer ?
#
loop_
_entity_poly.entity_id
_entity_poly.type
_entity_poly.pdbx_seq_one_letter_code
_entity_poly.pdbx_strand_id
1 'polypeptide(L)'
;MLKWLLLIGIMLSCVPVFAQVTDREEELRERGGSVAGDATFEEIVAHVARLGTTDRERVILLSGWFYKYMTLDVDKFLTGETGGDYREVLKNGKGICEDFAGLFRAFCDRLNIRNGRVEGYVQEEGMDRATACKRINHVWNAVHVEGEWWHVDMLWAIGTLGKTATGEWVFTKRWNPAHVLTRGRDFLETHLPADPAWQLVDRPYSVEEFIEGALKETGSAGYYNYKDSIDAFMALPRDEQQMLFARRANRFNPLNKEVMAVTFYNEGVFLLNYNRRTRAILERVRDYFRIAREYARDLPDDARRVKESIDEGLRNVEASIK
;
A
#
# COMPACT_ATOMS: atom_id res chain seq x y z
N MET A 1 -18.07 66.41 8.68
CA MET A 1 -17.27 65.46 9.48
C MET A 1 -17.99 64.13 9.52
N LEU A 2 -17.53 63.12 8.78
CA LEU A 2 -17.94 61.74 8.98
C LEU A 2 -16.79 60.84 8.52
N LYS A 3 -16.14 60.18 9.48
CA LYS A 3 -15.03 59.24 9.27
C LYS A 3 -15.60 57.92 8.74
N TRP A 4 -15.11 57.47 7.58
CA TRP A 4 -15.27 56.09 7.16
C TRP A 4 -14.16 55.26 7.81
N LEU A 5 -14.52 54.31 8.66
CA LEU A 5 -13.64 53.26 9.16
C LEU A 5 -13.78 52.05 8.22
N LEU A 6 -12.73 51.74 7.46
CA LEU A 6 -12.58 50.44 6.82
C LEU A 6 -12.24 49.40 7.90
N LEU A 7 -13.17 48.48 8.13
CA LEU A 7 -12.88 47.21 8.81
C LEU A 7 -12.26 46.26 7.78
N ILE A 8 -10.93 46.14 7.81
CA ILE A 8 -10.22 45.05 7.12
C ILE A 8 -10.49 43.79 7.94
N GLY A 9 -11.43 42.97 7.46
CA GLY A 9 -11.62 41.61 7.95
C GLY A 9 -10.40 40.79 7.56
N ILE A 10 -9.53 40.50 8.53
CA ILE A 10 -8.48 39.50 8.38
C ILE A 10 -9.21 38.14 8.28
N MET A 11 -9.40 37.65 7.06
CA MET A 11 -9.65 36.23 6.85
C MET A 11 -8.40 35.49 7.30
N LEU A 12 -8.40 35.00 8.54
CA LEU A 12 -7.53 33.93 8.96
C LEU A 12 -7.95 32.67 8.19
N SER A 13 -7.34 32.44 7.03
CA SER A 13 -7.31 31.11 6.44
C SER A 13 -6.65 30.19 7.45
N CYS A 14 -7.41 29.27 8.02
CA CYS A 14 -6.86 28.12 8.73
C CYS A 14 -6.10 27.30 7.70
N VAL A 15 -4.81 27.57 7.55
CA VAL A 15 -3.89 26.65 6.90
C VAL A 15 -3.80 25.43 7.84
N PRO A 16 -4.12 24.21 7.37
CA PRO A 16 -3.95 23.02 8.19
C PRO A 16 -2.48 22.95 8.66
N VAL A 17 -2.30 22.91 9.97
CA VAL A 17 -1.00 22.88 10.62
C VAL A 17 -0.43 21.47 10.42
N PHE A 18 0.73 21.37 9.74
CA PHE A 18 1.52 20.15 9.45
C PHE A 18 1.35 19.41 8.11
N ALA A 19 1.18 20.17 7.01
CA ALA A 19 1.62 19.73 5.67
C ALA A 19 2.57 20.73 4.99
N GLN A 20 3.29 21.54 5.77
CA GLN A 20 4.34 22.39 5.21
C GLN A 20 5.62 21.58 5.10
N VAL A 21 5.88 21.05 3.89
CA VAL A 21 7.22 20.59 3.50
C VAL A 21 8.17 21.72 3.84
N THR A 22 9.15 21.45 4.69
CA THR A 22 10.11 22.49 5.04
C THR A 22 11.07 22.73 3.88
N ASP A 23 11.64 23.93 3.77
CA ASP A 23 12.65 24.24 2.73
C ASP A 23 13.81 23.23 2.74
N ARG A 24 14.17 22.72 3.94
CA ARG A 24 15.18 21.67 4.11
C ARG A 24 14.75 20.34 3.50
N GLU A 25 13.50 19.94 3.67
CA GLU A 25 12.98 18.69 3.11
C GLU A 25 12.89 18.77 1.59
N GLU A 26 12.55 19.93 1.04
CA GLU A 26 12.55 20.16 -0.40
C GLU A 26 13.99 20.11 -0.96
N GLU A 27 14.97 20.74 -0.31
CA GLU A 27 16.38 20.64 -0.69
C GLU A 27 16.88 19.18 -0.66
N LEU A 28 16.54 18.44 0.40
CA LEU A 28 16.91 17.03 0.52
C LEU A 28 16.28 16.20 -0.59
N ARG A 29 15.02 16.43 -0.94
CA ARG A 29 14.35 15.75 -2.05
C ARG A 29 15.10 15.99 -3.37
N GLU A 30 15.45 17.23 -3.68
CA GLU A 30 16.22 17.55 -4.89
C GLU A 30 17.57 16.83 -4.93
N ARG A 31 18.28 16.81 -3.79
CA ARG A 31 19.57 16.11 -3.63
C ARG A 31 19.44 14.60 -3.71
N GLY A 32 18.29 14.05 -3.37
CA GLY A 32 17.98 12.62 -3.55
C GLY A 32 18.06 12.21 -5.03
N GLY A 33 17.58 13.08 -5.91
CA GLY A 33 17.67 12.90 -7.36
C GLY A 33 19.05 13.21 -7.96
N SER A 34 20.10 13.48 -7.18
CA SER A 34 21.42 13.78 -7.76
C SER A 34 22.24 12.56 -8.15
N VAL A 35 21.92 11.38 -7.62
CA VAL A 35 22.51 10.10 -8.05
C VAL A 35 21.76 9.59 -9.28
N ALA A 36 22.49 9.13 -10.30
CA ALA A 36 21.90 8.75 -11.58
C ALA A 36 20.90 7.58 -11.46
N GLY A 37 19.97 7.47 -12.42
CA GLY A 37 18.92 6.45 -12.41
C GLY A 37 19.42 5.05 -12.78
N ASP A 38 20.53 4.98 -13.51
CA ASP A 38 21.25 3.75 -13.85
C ASP A 38 22.31 3.37 -12.80
N ALA A 39 22.40 4.13 -11.70
CA ALA A 39 23.23 3.78 -10.57
C ALA A 39 22.75 2.45 -9.95
N THR A 40 23.69 1.68 -9.43
CA THR A 40 23.40 0.44 -8.73
C THR A 40 22.61 0.71 -7.44
N PHE A 41 21.88 -0.31 -7.00
CA PHE A 41 21.15 -0.28 -5.73
C PHE A 41 22.04 0.21 -4.57
N GLU A 42 23.27 -0.29 -4.49
CA GLU A 42 24.23 0.05 -3.43
C GLU A 42 24.76 1.49 -3.53
N GLU A 43 24.92 2.04 -4.74
CA GLU A 43 25.32 3.44 -4.93
C GLU A 43 24.23 4.40 -4.47
N ILE A 44 22.96 4.08 -4.75
CA ILE A 44 21.81 4.87 -4.29
C ILE A 44 21.72 4.80 -2.76
N VAL A 45 21.84 3.60 -2.18
CA VAL A 45 21.87 3.40 -0.72
C VAL A 45 23.00 4.19 -0.09
N ALA A 46 24.22 4.12 -0.64
CA ALA A 46 25.38 4.85 -0.13
C ALA A 46 25.17 6.37 -0.21
N HIS A 47 24.57 6.85 -1.30
CA HIS A 47 24.25 8.27 -1.45
C HIS A 47 23.24 8.74 -0.41
N VAL A 48 22.15 7.99 -0.22
CA VAL A 48 21.11 8.29 0.78
C VAL A 48 21.68 8.22 2.20
N ALA A 49 22.47 7.21 2.52
CA ALA A 49 23.08 7.05 3.85
C ALA A 49 24.10 8.16 4.16
N ARG A 50 24.83 8.65 3.15
CA ARG A 50 25.79 9.75 3.29
C ARG A 50 25.11 11.10 3.52
N LEU A 51 23.96 11.34 2.88
CA LEU A 51 23.25 12.62 2.95
C LEU A 51 22.23 12.71 4.09
N GLY A 52 21.53 11.61 4.38
CA GLY A 52 20.48 11.56 5.39
C GLY A 52 21.01 11.13 6.76
N THR A 53 20.87 12.02 7.73
CA THR A 53 21.26 11.80 9.12
C THR A 53 20.17 11.14 9.96
N THR A 54 18.89 11.30 9.56
CA THR A 54 17.74 10.63 10.18
C THR A 54 16.99 9.76 9.18
N ASP A 55 16.17 8.84 9.67
CA ASP A 55 15.34 8.00 8.80
C ASP A 55 14.31 8.83 8.01
N ARG A 56 13.78 9.91 8.62
CA ARG A 56 12.94 10.89 7.93
C ARG A 56 13.64 11.48 6.71
N GLU A 57 14.87 11.97 6.86
CA GLU A 57 15.65 12.52 5.76
C GLU A 57 15.95 11.49 4.68
N ARG A 58 16.23 10.25 5.07
CA ARG A 58 16.47 9.14 4.12
C ARG A 58 15.24 8.84 3.28
N VAL A 59 14.04 8.83 3.88
CA VAL A 59 12.77 8.65 3.15
C VAL A 59 12.56 9.78 2.13
N ILE A 60 12.88 11.02 2.51
CA ILE A 60 12.73 12.19 1.63
C ILE A 60 13.73 12.13 0.47
N LEU A 61 14.99 11.79 0.73
CA LEU A 61 16.00 11.56 -0.31
C LEU A 61 15.55 10.47 -1.27
N LEU A 62 15.01 9.36 -0.77
CA LEU A 62 14.45 8.30 -1.60
C LEU A 62 13.27 8.81 -2.45
N SER A 63 12.34 9.59 -1.90
CA SER A 63 11.23 10.14 -2.69
C SER A 63 11.70 11.03 -3.85
N GLY A 64 12.80 11.76 -3.64
CA GLY A 64 13.43 12.56 -4.69
C GLY A 64 14.03 11.71 -5.81
N TRP A 65 14.67 10.61 -5.45
CA TRP A 65 15.19 9.65 -6.42
C TRP A 65 14.07 8.98 -7.21
N PHE A 66 13.02 8.49 -6.53
CA PHE A 66 11.84 7.92 -7.17
C PHE A 66 11.18 8.92 -8.13
N TYR A 67 10.96 10.16 -7.69
CA TYR A 67 10.37 11.21 -8.52
C TYR A 67 11.14 11.41 -9.83
N LYS A 68 12.46 11.39 -9.76
CA LYS A 68 13.29 11.65 -10.94
C LYS A 68 13.39 10.45 -11.88
N TYR A 69 13.54 9.24 -11.34
CA TYR A 69 13.95 8.07 -12.14
C TYR A 69 12.89 6.98 -12.32
N MET A 70 11.84 6.96 -11.50
CA MET A 70 10.74 6.00 -11.65
C MET A 70 9.58 6.59 -12.46
N THR A 71 8.83 5.74 -13.15
CA THR A 71 7.54 6.05 -13.78
C THR A 71 6.57 4.89 -13.63
N LEU A 72 5.27 5.13 -13.78
CA LEU A 72 4.29 4.04 -13.86
C LEU A 72 4.50 3.23 -15.14
N ASP A 73 4.47 1.90 -15.02
CA ASP A 73 4.34 1.00 -16.17
C ASP A 73 2.86 0.88 -16.55
N VAL A 74 2.40 1.75 -17.46
CA VAL A 74 0.97 1.87 -17.83
C VAL A 74 0.44 0.59 -18.45
N ASP A 75 1.20 -0.06 -19.35
CA ASP A 75 0.76 -1.30 -19.99
C ASP A 75 0.55 -2.39 -18.94
N LYS A 76 1.55 -2.59 -18.07
CA LYS A 76 1.51 -3.56 -16.97
C LYS A 76 0.35 -3.30 -16.01
N PHE A 77 0.07 -2.03 -15.72
CA PHE A 77 -1.06 -1.62 -14.89
C PHE A 77 -2.41 -1.98 -15.53
N LEU A 78 -2.58 -1.65 -16.82
CA LEU A 78 -3.84 -1.89 -17.54
C LEU A 78 -4.10 -3.38 -17.83
N THR A 79 -3.05 -4.19 -17.97
CA THR A 79 -3.16 -5.64 -18.15
C THR A 79 -3.38 -6.39 -16.83
N GLY A 80 -3.21 -5.74 -15.69
CA GLY A 80 -3.37 -6.34 -14.37
C GLY A 80 -2.27 -7.36 -14.02
N GLU A 81 -1.07 -7.15 -14.56
CA GLU A 81 0.11 -7.97 -14.23
C GLU A 81 0.60 -7.70 -12.79
N THR A 82 1.27 -8.67 -12.18
CA THR A 82 1.75 -8.59 -10.78
C THR A 82 3.12 -7.95 -10.66
N GLY A 83 3.52 -7.55 -9.45
CA GLY A 83 4.87 -7.05 -9.17
C GLY A 83 5.99 -8.05 -9.53
N GLY A 84 7.19 -7.52 -9.77
CA GLY A 84 8.39 -8.27 -10.13
C GLY A 84 9.52 -8.14 -9.10
N ASP A 85 10.71 -8.67 -9.43
CA ASP A 85 11.92 -8.47 -8.63
C ASP A 85 12.31 -6.99 -8.64
N TYR A 86 12.53 -6.41 -7.45
CA TYR A 86 12.92 -5.02 -7.29
C TYR A 86 14.18 -4.64 -8.07
N ARG A 87 15.07 -5.60 -8.37
CA ARG A 87 16.27 -5.37 -9.19
C ARG A 87 15.92 -5.04 -10.64
N GLU A 88 14.94 -5.73 -11.21
CA GLU A 88 14.46 -5.45 -12.57
C GLU A 88 13.66 -4.16 -12.59
N VAL A 89 12.85 -3.89 -11.55
CA VAL A 89 12.14 -2.61 -11.40
C VAL A 89 13.11 -1.43 -11.36
N LEU A 90 14.17 -1.54 -10.54
CA LEU A 90 15.24 -0.55 -10.45
C LEU A 90 15.90 -0.31 -11.81
N LYS A 91 16.30 -1.39 -12.49
CA LYS A 91 16.95 -1.33 -13.80
C LYS A 91 16.06 -0.71 -14.88
N ASN A 92 14.77 -1.02 -14.87
CA ASN A 92 13.82 -0.56 -15.89
C ASN A 92 13.31 0.86 -15.61
N GLY A 93 13.42 1.37 -14.38
CA GLY A 93 12.92 2.69 -13.99
C GLY A 93 11.39 2.80 -14.08
N LYS A 94 10.67 1.67 -14.10
CA LYS A 94 9.21 1.65 -14.19
C LYS A 94 8.61 0.44 -13.48
N GLY A 95 7.37 0.59 -13.02
CA GLY A 95 6.61 -0.49 -12.39
C GLY A 95 5.20 -0.03 -11.99
N ILE A 96 4.44 -0.93 -11.35
CA ILE A 96 3.12 -0.64 -10.76
C ILE A 96 3.23 -0.40 -9.24
N CYS A 97 2.11 -0.19 -8.56
CA CYS A 97 2.08 0.06 -7.11
C CYS A 97 2.86 -0.98 -6.29
N GLU A 98 2.71 -2.27 -6.60
CA GLU A 98 3.46 -3.34 -5.94
C GLU A 98 4.98 -3.28 -6.20
N ASP A 99 5.40 -2.93 -7.41
CA ASP A 99 6.82 -2.75 -7.76
C ASP A 99 7.44 -1.57 -7.00
N PHE A 100 6.72 -0.45 -6.92
CA PHE A 100 7.13 0.72 -6.15
C PHE A 100 7.25 0.39 -4.67
N ALA A 101 6.25 -0.28 -4.10
CA ALA A 101 6.25 -0.66 -2.69
C ALA A 101 7.35 -1.68 -2.36
N GLY A 102 7.64 -2.59 -3.29
CA GLY A 102 8.72 -3.58 -3.18
C GLY A 102 10.10 -2.94 -3.26
N LEU A 103 10.35 -2.04 -4.22
CA LEU A 103 11.61 -1.33 -4.36
C LEU A 103 11.87 -0.40 -3.16
N PHE A 104 10.87 0.35 -2.72
CA PHE A 104 11.00 1.24 -1.57
C PHE A 104 11.29 0.46 -0.28
N ARG A 105 10.59 -0.68 -0.08
CA ARG A 105 10.89 -1.60 1.01
C ARG A 105 12.34 -2.11 0.96
N ALA A 106 12.83 -2.52 -0.21
CA ALA A 106 14.21 -2.99 -0.34
C ALA A 106 15.22 -1.92 0.10
N PHE A 107 15.01 -0.66 -0.30
CA PHE A 107 15.83 0.45 0.18
C PHE A 107 15.73 0.65 1.69
N CYS A 108 14.51 0.63 2.26
CA CYS A 108 14.30 0.77 3.70
C CYS A 108 15.01 -0.35 4.48
N ASP A 109 14.85 -1.60 4.06
CA ASP A 109 15.48 -2.77 4.68
C ASP A 109 17.01 -2.62 4.65
N ARG A 110 17.57 -2.19 3.50
CA ARG A 110 19.00 -1.97 3.35
C ARG A 110 19.56 -0.81 4.19
N LEU A 111 18.73 0.18 4.48
CA LEU A 111 19.03 1.35 5.31
C LEU A 111 18.66 1.16 6.79
N ASN A 112 18.15 -0.02 7.17
CA ASN A 112 17.63 -0.33 8.51
C ASN A 112 16.47 0.56 8.97
N ILE A 113 15.65 1.05 8.03
CA ILE A 113 14.43 1.81 8.32
C ILE A 113 13.30 0.80 8.54
N ARG A 114 12.75 0.77 9.76
CA ARG A 114 11.61 -0.09 10.09
C ARG A 114 10.42 0.28 9.21
N ASN A 115 9.91 -0.70 8.46
CA ASN A 115 8.85 -0.47 7.47
C ASN A 115 7.87 -1.65 7.41
N GLY A 116 6.72 -1.43 6.78
CA GLY A 116 5.69 -2.43 6.51
C GLY A 116 5.05 -2.21 5.13
N ARG A 117 4.64 -3.30 4.47
CA ARG A 117 3.83 -3.25 3.24
C ARG A 117 2.37 -3.13 3.64
N VAL A 118 1.66 -2.16 3.06
CA VAL A 118 0.24 -1.91 3.33
C VAL A 118 -0.54 -2.16 2.05
N GLU A 119 -1.57 -2.99 2.15
CA GLU A 119 -2.55 -3.24 1.08
C GLU A 119 -3.86 -2.55 1.43
N GLY A 120 -4.59 -2.10 0.42
CA GLY A 120 -5.87 -1.46 0.66
C GLY A 120 -6.59 -0.99 -0.59
N TYR A 121 -7.39 0.04 -0.38
CA TYR A 121 -8.36 0.54 -1.33
C TYR A 121 -8.09 2.01 -1.63
N VAL A 122 -8.07 2.34 -2.92
CA VAL A 122 -8.06 3.72 -3.40
C VAL A 122 -9.14 3.92 -4.45
N GLN A 123 -9.61 5.16 -4.59
CA GLN A 123 -10.50 5.52 -5.68
C GLN A 123 -9.67 5.76 -6.96
N GLU A 124 -9.72 4.81 -7.89
CA GLU A 124 -9.09 4.95 -9.21
C GLU A 124 -9.97 5.75 -10.18
N GLU A 125 -9.35 6.32 -11.21
CA GLU A 125 -10.08 7.07 -12.23
C GLU A 125 -11.10 6.17 -12.95
N GLY A 126 -12.37 6.59 -12.93
CA GLY A 126 -13.47 5.83 -13.52
C GLY A 126 -14.03 4.73 -12.63
N MET A 127 -13.58 4.60 -11.38
CA MET A 127 -14.11 3.65 -10.41
C MET A 127 -14.62 4.39 -9.17
N ASP A 128 -15.88 4.15 -8.79
CA ASP A 128 -16.41 4.65 -7.53
C ASP A 128 -15.84 3.88 -6.33
N ARG A 129 -15.88 4.47 -5.13
CA ARG A 129 -15.32 3.85 -3.92
C ARG A 129 -16.02 2.56 -3.51
N ALA A 130 -17.33 2.44 -3.75
CA ALA A 130 -18.07 1.22 -3.40
C ALA A 130 -17.64 0.03 -4.27
N THR A 131 -17.29 0.29 -5.53
CA THR A 131 -16.70 -0.68 -6.44
C THR A 131 -15.24 -0.97 -6.07
N ALA A 132 -14.44 0.07 -5.81
CA ALA A 132 -13.03 -0.07 -5.42
C ALA A 132 -12.86 -0.89 -4.14
N CYS A 133 -13.77 -0.77 -3.17
CA CYS A 133 -13.69 -1.53 -1.92
C CYS A 133 -14.03 -3.03 -2.05
N LYS A 134 -14.40 -3.53 -3.23
CA LYS A 134 -14.73 -4.96 -3.41
C LYS A 134 -13.49 -5.86 -3.52
N ARG A 135 -12.34 -5.30 -3.89
CA ARG A 135 -11.05 -6.00 -3.99
C ARG A 135 -9.93 -5.04 -3.63
N ILE A 136 -8.84 -5.54 -3.07
CA ILE A 136 -7.65 -4.72 -2.87
C ILE A 136 -7.15 -4.31 -4.26
N ASN A 137 -6.99 -3.00 -4.47
CA ASN A 137 -6.53 -2.45 -5.75
C ASN A 137 -5.23 -1.65 -5.63
N HIS A 138 -4.71 -1.47 -4.42
CA HIS A 138 -3.51 -0.67 -4.24
C HIS A 138 -2.61 -1.17 -3.10
N VAL A 139 -1.32 -0.86 -3.25
CA VAL A 139 -0.26 -1.27 -2.35
C VAL A 139 0.72 -0.13 -2.16
N TRP A 140 1.07 0.16 -0.91
CA TRP A 140 2.04 1.18 -0.52
C TRP A 140 2.82 0.73 0.71
N ASN A 141 3.52 1.65 1.38
CA ASN A 141 4.30 1.36 2.57
C ASN A 141 3.89 2.21 3.77
N ALA A 142 4.23 1.71 4.96
CA ALA A 142 4.35 2.51 6.16
C ALA A 142 5.78 2.41 6.69
N VAL A 143 6.31 3.49 7.25
CA VAL A 143 7.64 3.56 7.87
C VAL A 143 7.52 4.06 9.29
N HIS A 144 8.33 3.52 10.20
CA HIS A 144 8.39 3.96 11.58
C HIS A 144 9.57 4.91 11.76
N VAL A 145 9.30 6.21 11.78
CA VAL A 145 10.30 7.27 11.91
C VAL A 145 9.93 8.18 13.07
N GLU A 146 10.95 8.58 13.85
CA GLU A 146 10.79 9.52 14.96
C GLU A 146 9.76 9.06 16.03
N GLY A 147 9.67 7.74 16.23
CA GLY A 147 8.78 7.13 17.24
C GLY A 147 7.33 6.93 16.80
N GLU A 148 7.01 7.26 15.54
CA GLU A 148 5.66 7.14 15.00
C GLU A 148 5.66 6.41 13.65
N TRP A 149 4.53 5.80 13.31
CA TRP A 149 4.29 5.24 11.98
C TRP A 149 3.75 6.32 11.04
N TRP A 150 4.21 6.29 9.79
CA TRP A 150 3.82 7.21 8.73
C TRP A 150 3.59 6.46 7.42
N HIS A 151 2.62 6.87 6.64
CA HIS A 151 2.40 6.35 5.30
C HIS A 151 3.34 6.97 4.28
N VAL A 152 3.74 6.13 3.32
CA VAL A 152 4.53 6.50 2.16
C VAL A 152 3.99 5.75 0.95
N ASP A 153 3.41 6.48 0.01
CA ASP A 153 3.05 5.98 -1.31
C ASP A 153 3.92 6.67 -2.37
N MET A 154 4.99 5.97 -2.76
CA MET A 154 5.92 6.48 -3.75
C MET A 154 5.33 6.61 -5.15
N LEU A 155 4.27 5.88 -5.51
CA LEU A 155 3.67 6.01 -6.83
C LEU A 155 2.85 7.30 -6.92
N TRP A 156 1.95 7.53 -5.96
CA TRP A 156 1.12 8.73 -5.91
C TRP A 156 1.92 9.99 -5.53
N ALA A 157 3.05 9.84 -4.83
CA ALA A 157 3.95 10.96 -4.56
C ALA A 157 4.60 11.53 -5.81
N ILE A 158 4.79 10.71 -6.87
CA ILE A 158 5.58 11.14 -8.03
C ILE A 158 4.75 11.53 -9.25
N GLY A 159 3.46 11.17 -9.28
CA GLY A 159 2.59 11.51 -10.39
C GLY A 159 1.21 10.88 -10.30
N THR A 160 0.43 11.11 -11.35
CA THR A 160 -0.95 10.65 -11.46
C THR A 160 -1.17 9.99 -12.82
N LEU A 161 -1.89 8.87 -12.82
CA LEU A 161 -2.44 8.28 -14.04
C LEU A 161 -3.73 9.03 -14.42
N GLY A 162 -3.83 9.41 -15.69
CA GLY A 162 -4.95 10.16 -16.24
C GLY A 162 -5.31 9.68 -17.65
N LYS A 163 -6.48 10.09 -18.17
CA LYS A 163 -6.77 9.99 -19.61
C LYS A 163 -6.54 11.31 -20.34
N THR A 164 -5.95 11.25 -21.52
CA THR A 164 -5.87 12.38 -22.45
C THR A 164 -7.26 12.70 -23.04
N ALA A 165 -7.39 13.82 -23.75
CA ALA A 165 -8.61 14.17 -24.46
C ALA A 165 -9.02 13.13 -25.54
N THR A 166 -8.07 12.32 -26.02
CA THR A 166 -8.31 11.22 -26.96
C THR A 166 -8.63 9.89 -26.27
N GLY A 167 -8.64 9.86 -24.93
CA GLY A 167 -8.94 8.68 -24.12
C GLY A 167 -7.75 7.75 -23.84
N GLU A 168 -6.54 8.15 -24.24
CA GLU A 168 -5.31 7.39 -23.98
C GLU A 168 -4.88 7.54 -22.53
N TRP A 169 -4.47 6.44 -21.90
CA TRP A 169 -3.92 6.47 -20.55
C TRP A 169 -2.50 7.04 -20.54
N VAL A 170 -2.27 8.05 -19.71
CA VAL A 170 -0.98 8.72 -19.57
C VAL A 170 -0.62 8.92 -18.10
N PHE A 171 0.61 8.53 -17.74
CA PHE A 171 1.16 8.87 -16.44
C PHE A 171 1.89 10.21 -16.51
N THR A 172 1.45 11.17 -15.70
CA THR A 172 2.06 12.51 -15.64
C THR A 172 2.81 12.69 -14.34
N LYS A 173 4.12 12.94 -14.42
CA LYS A 173 4.94 13.25 -13.25
C LYS A 173 4.50 14.57 -12.62
N ARG A 174 4.17 14.53 -11.35
CA ARG A 174 3.80 15.68 -10.52
C ARG A 174 4.12 15.34 -9.08
N TRP A 175 5.09 16.06 -8.51
CA TRP A 175 5.43 15.90 -7.10
C TRP A 175 4.21 16.21 -6.23
N ASN A 176 3.86 15.28 -5.34
CA ASN A 176 2.79 15.43 -4.37
C ASN A 176 3.25 14.98 -2.98
N PRO A 177 3.67 15.93 -2.12
CA PRO A 177 4.18 15.59 -0.79
C PRO A 177 3.11 15.03 0.15
N ALA A 178 1.82 15.14 -0.17
CA ALA A 178 0.73 14.58 0.64
C ALA A 178 0.77 13.04 0.71
N HIS A 179 1.62 12.37 -0.07
CA HIS A 179 1.80 10.92 -0.07
C HIS A 179 3.15 10.47 0.52
N VAL A 180 3.96 11.38 1.08
CA VAL A 180 5.26 11.06 1.69
C VAL A 180 5.28 11.53 3.13
N LEU A 181 5.35 10.56 4.06
CA LEU A 181 5.36 10.80 5.50
C LEU A 181 4.10 11.53 5.96
N THR A 182 2.95 11.03 5.52
CA THR A 182 1.62 11.51 5.90
C THR A 182 0.94 10.50 6.81
N ARG A 183 0.04 10.94 7.70
CA ARG A 183 -0.65 10.05 8.62
C ARG A 183 -2.05 10.56 8.93
N GLY A 184 -2.82 9.73 9.63
CA GLY A 184 -4.14 10.10 10.11
C GLY A 184 -5.12 10.37 8.97
N ARG A 185 -6.12 11.21 9.25
CA ARG A 185 -7.22 11.50 8.34
C ARG A 185 -6.76 11.94 6.96
N ASP A 186 -5.75 12.81 6.88
CA ASP A 186 -5.27 13.39 5.61
C ASP A 186 -4.84 12.32 4.59
N PHE A 187 -4.19 11.25 5.05
CA PHE A 187 -3.86 10.12 4.16
C PHE A 187 -5.09 9.26 3.86
N LEU A 188 -5.93 9.03 4.88
CA LEU A 188 -7.10 8.16 4.81
C LEU A 188 -8.23 8.69 3.93
N GLU A 189 -8.24 9.99 3.61
CA GLU A 189 -9.19 10.57 2.66
C GLU A 189 -9.12 9.91 1.27
N THR A 190 -7.94 9.42 0.89
CA THR A 190 -7.70 8.80 -0.42
C THR A 190 -7.34 7.32 -0.34
N HIS A 191 -6.81 6.85 0.80
CA HIS A 191 -6.31 5.49 0.99
C HIS A 191 -6.94 4.82 2.20
N LEU A 192 -7.64 3.71 2.00
CA LEU A 192 -8.14 2.88 3.10
C LEU A 192 -7.33 1.58 3.22
N PRO A 193 -6.48 1.41 4.25
CA PRO A 193 -5.84 0.14 4.55
C PRO A 193 -6.84 -1.00 4.76
N ALA A 194 -6.54 -2.18 4.20
CA ALA A 194 -7.36 -3.38 4.35
C ALA A 194 -7.27 -3.95 5.78
N ASP A 195 -6.09 -3.96 6.41
CA ASP A 195 -5.99 -4.23 7.86
C ASP A 195 -6.11 -2.89 8.62
N PRO A 196 -7.14 -2.73 9.49
CA PRO A 196 -7.40 -1.48 10.20
C PRO A 196 -6.25 -1.03 11.11
N ALA A 197 -5.33 -1.93 11.52
CA ALA A 197 -4.13 -1.53 12.25
C ALA A 197 -3.25 -0.55 11.45
N TRP A 198 -3.24 -0.67 10.13
CA TRP A 198 -2.47 0.22 9.29
C TRP A 198 -3.17 1.55 9.00
N GLN A 199 -4.32 1.86 9.60
CA GLN A 199 -4.89 3.22 9.51
C GLN A 199 -4.13 4.25 10.36
N LEU A 200 -3.25 3.77 11.26
CA LEU A 200 -2.39 4.62 12.09
C LEU A 200 -3.17 5.62 12.97
N VAL A 201 -4.37 5.22 13.39
CA VAL A 201 -5.26 5.98 14.27
C VAL A 201 -5.83 5.08 15.36
N ASP A 202 -6.04 5.66 16.54
CA ASP A 202 -6.59 4.93 17.69
C ASP A 202 -8.10 4.64 17.57
N ARG A 203 -8.77 5.24 16.58
CA ARG A 203 -10.17 5.01 16.25
C ARG A 203 -10.30 4.85 14.74
N PRO A 204 -10.17 3.63 14.20
CA PRO A 204 -10.26 3.37 12.78
C PRO A 204 -11.57 3.88 12.18
N TYR A 205 -11.48 4.42 10.97
CA TYR A 205 -12.62 4.74 10.12
C TYR A 205 -13.19 3.46 9.51
N SER A 206 -14.51 3.41 9.37
CA SER A 206 -15.17 2.28 8.74
C SER A 206 -15.04 2.32 7.21
N VAL A 207 -15.33 1.19 6.57
CA VAL A 207 -15.35 1.09 5.10
C VAL A 207 -16.46 1.99 4.55
N GLU A 208 -17.59 2.08 5.23
CA GLU A 208 -18.73 2.93 4.84
C GLU A 208 -18.35 4.41 4.88
N GLU A 209 -17.67 4.87 5.94
CA GLU A 209 -17.18 6.26 6.04
C GLU A 209 -16.25 6.62 4.88
N PHE A 210 -15.38 5.68 4.48
CA PHE A 210 -14.51 5.86 3.33
C PHE A 210 -15.30 5.89 2.01
N ILE A 211 -16.25 4.96 1.81
CA ILE A 211 -17.09 4.89 0.60
C ILE A 211 -17.90 6.19 0.43
N GLU A 212 -18.46 6.73 1.51
CA GLU A 212 -19.23 7.96 1.51
C GLU A 212 -18.37 9.22 1.26
N GLY A 213 -17.04 9.12 1.40
CA GLY A 213 -16.14 10.26 1.27
C GLY A 213 -16.30 11.31 2.38
N ALA A 214 -16.87 10.90 3.51
CA ALA A 214 -17.26 11.78 4.61
C ALA A 214 -16.55 11.40 5.92
N LEU A 215 -15.23 11.22 5.87
CA LEU A 215 -14.43 10.95 7.06
C LEU A 215 -14.62 12.08 8.08
N LYS A 216 -15.04 11.72 9.29
CA LYS A 216 -15.20 12.65 10.42
C LYS A 216 -13.84 13.05 11.00
N GLU A 217 -13.83 14.03 11.90
CA GLU A 217 -12.62 14.41 12.65
C GLU A 217 -11.99 13.24 13.40
N THR A 218 -12.82 12.29 13.85
CA THR A 218 -12.37 11.05 14.50
C THR A 218 -13.15 9.87 13.93
N GLY A 219 -12.49 8.73 13.73
CA GLY A 219 -13.16 7.53 13.25
C GLY A 219 -14.23 7.00 14.21
N SER A 220 -15.18 6.27 13.63
CA SER A 220 -16.38 5.80 14.33
C SER A 220 -16.14 4.58 15.23
N ALA A 221 -15.07 3.82 15.02
CA ALA A 221 -14.81 2.58 15.75
C ALA A 221 -14.44 2.80 17.22
N GLY A 222 -14.44 1.71 18.01
CA GLY A 222 -13.89 1.70 19.36
C GLY A 222 -12.38 1.97 19.38
N TYR A 223 -11.82 2.19 20.57
CA TYR A 223 -10.37 2.34 20.73
C TYR A 223 -9.64 1.11 20.18
N TYR A 224 -8.61 1.35 19.37
CA TYR A 224 -7.81 0.36 18.69
C TYR A 224 -6.34 0.73 18.86
N ASN A 225 -5.60 -0.03 19.69
CA ASN A 225 -4.16 0.19 19.84
C ASN A 225 -3.45 -0.34 18.58
N TYR A 226 -3.32 0.52 17.58
CA TYR A 226 -2.74 0.14 16.30
C TYR A 226 -1.25 -0.18 16.41
N LYS A 227 -0.52 0.50 17.32
CA LYS A 227 0.91 0.27 17.54
C LYS A 227 1.17 -1.15 18.03
N ASP A 228 0.45 -1.58 19.07
CA ASP A 228 0.50 -2.96 19.57
C ASP A 228 0.08 -3.97 18.51
N SER A 229 -0.98 -3.66 17.76
CA SER A 229 -1.49 -4.54 16.70
C SER A 229 -0.51 -4.73 15.54
N ILE A 230 0.27 -3.70 15.20
CA ILE A 230 1.35 -3.74 14.21
C ILE A 230 2.56 -4.49 14.79
N ASP A 231 2.98 -4.20 16.01
CA ASP A 231 4.12 -4.88 16.65
C ASP A 231 3.88 -6.39 16.76
N ALA A 232 2.69 -6.78 17.22
CA ALA A 232 2.28 -8.18 17.28
C ALA A 232 2.23 -8.82 15.89
N PHE A 233 1.70 -8.12 14.87
CA PHE A 233 1.67 -8.61 13.49
C PHE A 233 3.08 -8.85 12.94
N MET A 234 3.97 -7.87 13.11
CA MET A 234 5.33 -7.92 12.57
C MET A 234 6.21 -8.98 13.26
N ALA A 235 5.87 -9.39 14.48
CA ALA A 235 6.56 -10.46 15.21
C ALA A 235 6.17 -11.87 14.73
N LEU A 236 5.09 -12.03 13.96
CA LEU A 236 4.63 -13.32 13.47
C LEU A 236 5.51 -13.85 12.33
N PRO A 237 5.63 -15.17 12.17
CA PRO A 237 6.14 -15.78 10.95
C PRO A 237 5.35 -15.34 9.71
N ARG A 238 5.99 -15.39 8.53
CA ARG A 238 5.41 -14.88 7.28
C ARG A 238 4.06 -15.52 6.93
N ASP A 239 3.89 -16.83 7.09
CA ASP A 239 2.62 -17.50 6.82
C ASP A 239 1.51 -17.06 7.79
N GLU A 240 1.84 -16.90 9.07
CA GLU A 240 0.90 -16.39 10.08
C GLU A 240 0.52 -14.92 9.83
N GLN A 241 1.45 -14.08 9.36
CA GLN A 241 1.14 -12.72 8.92
C GLN A 241 0.10 -12.73 7.79
N GLN A 242 0.28 -13.57 6.76
CA GLN A 242 -0.67 -13.67 5.64
C GLN A 242 -2.06 -14.10 6.12
N MET A 243 -2.13 -15.11 7.00
CA MET A 243 -3.39 -15.59 7.56
C MET A 243 -4.09 -14.53 8.43
N LEU A 244 -3.33 -13.82 9.26
CA LEU A 244 -3.88 -12.78 10.13
C LEU A 244 -4.35 -11.58 9.30
N PHE A 245 -3.57 -11.17 8.29
CA PHE A 245 -3.95 -10.13 7.35
C PHE A 245 -5.28 -10.44 6.67
N ALA A 246 -5.42 -11.62 6.04
CA ALA A 246 -6.64 -11.98 5.33
C ALA A 246 -7.88 -11.96 6.24
N ARG A 247 -7.75 -12.50 7.46
CA ARG A 247 -8.84 -12.49 8.45
C ARG A 247 -9.19 -11.09 8.93
N ARG A 248 -8.20 -10.24 9.24
CA ARG A 248 -8.44 -8.85 9.66
C ARG A 248 -9.07 -8.05 8.54
N ALA A 249 -8.55 -8.19 7.31
CA ALA A 249 -9.06 -7.53 6.12
C ALA A 249 -10.52 -7.91 5.83
N ASN A 250 -10.84 -9.21 5.84
CA ASN A 250 -12.21 -9.65 5.59
C ASN A 250 -13.18 -9.29 6.72
N ARG A 251 -12.72 -9.29 7.98
CA ARG A 251 -13.53 -8.85 9.11
C ARG A 251 -13.82 -7.35 9.04
N PHE A 252 -12.82 -6.55 8.64
CA PHE A 252 -12.95 -5.11 8.50
C PHE A 252 -13.81 -4.74 7.29
N ASN A 253 -13.61 -5.41 6.16
CA ASN A 253 -14.38 -5.23 4.94
C ASN A 253 -14.97 -6.57 4.43
N PRO A 254 -16.17 -6.95 4.88
CA PRO A 254 -16.82 -8.18 4.44
C PRO A 254 -17.19 -8.21 2.95
N LEU A 255 -17.16 -7.08 2.25
CA LEU A 255 -17.40 -6.99 0.79
C LEU A 255 -16.24 -7.60 0.00
N ASN A 256 -15.01 -7.51 0.52
CA ASN A 256 -13.83 -8.11 -0.09
C ASN A 256 -13.72 -9.58 0.34
N LYS A 257 -14.38 -10.47 -0.40
CA LYS A 257 -14.23 -11.93 -0.24
C LYS A 257 -12.95 -12.46 -0.89
N GLU A 258 -12.43 -11.73 -1.87
CA GLU A 258 -11.27 -12.12 -2.67
C GLU A 258 -10.02 -12.30 -1.81
N VAL A 259 -9.80 -11.43 -0.81
CA VAL A 259 -8.65 -11.55 0.11
C VAL A 259 -8.61 -12.90 0.83
N MET A 260 -9.76 -13.47 1.23
CA MET A 260 -9.79 -14.79 1.87
C MET A 260 -9.57 -15.90 0.85
N ALA A 261 -10.21 -15.82 -0.31
CA ALA A 261 -10.09 -16.84 -1.35
C ALA A 261 -8.64 -16.94 -1.88
N VAL A 262 -8.06 -15.82 -2.28
CA VAL A 262 -6.75 -15.76 -2.93
C VAL A 262 -5.62 -16.00 -1.92
N THR A 263 -5.65 -15.37 -0.74
CA THR A 263 -4.57 -15.55 0.25
C THR A 263 -4.50 -16.99 0.74
N PHE A 264 -5.61 -17.64 1.13
CA PHE A 264 -5.56 -19.03 1.59
C PHE A 264 -5.16 -20.00 0.48
N TYR A 265 -5.59 -19.76 -0.76
CA TYR A 265 -5.14 -20.56 -1.89
C TYR A 265 -3.63 -20.41 -2.13
N ASN A 266 -3.12 -19.18 -2.21
CA ASN A 266 -1.71 -18.93 -2.46
C ASN A 266 -0.83 -19.51 -1.35
N GLU A 267 -1.27 -19.45 -0.10
CA GLU A 267 -0.54 -20.03 1.03
C GLU A 267 -0.57 -21.56 1.01
N GLY A 268 -1.66 -22.18 0.56
CA GLY A 268 -1.71 -23.61 0.30
C GLY A 268 -0.73 -24.04 -0.80
N VAL A 269 -0.69 -23.29 -1.91
CA VAL A 269 0.27 -23.52 -3.00
C VAL A 269 1.71 -23.33 -2.53
N PHE A 270 1.99 -22.29 -1.74
CA PHE A 270 3.30 -22.04 -1.16
C PHE A 270 3.77 -23.24 -0.31
N LEU A 271 2.91 -23.75 0.57
CA LEU A 271 3.23 -24.93 1.38
C LEU A 271 3.58 -26.15 0.51
N LEU A 272 2.86 -26.38 -0.61
CA LEU A 272 3.13 -27.48 -1.52
C LEU A 272 4.46 -27.35 -2.29
N ASN A 273 4.90 -26.12 -2.56
CA ASN A 273 6.11 -25.84 -3.33
C ASN A 273 7.38 -25.86 -2.48
N TYR A 274 7.28 -25.46 -1.21
CA TYR A 274 8.44 -25.24 -0.35
C TYR A 274 8.56 -26.20 0.84
N ASN A 275 7.65 -27.16 0.99
CA ASN A 275 7.72 -28.17 2.04
C ASN A 275 7.65 -29.59 1.49
N ARG A 276 8.24 -30.53 2.23
CA ARG A 276 8.00 -31.95 1.99
C ARG A 276 6.50 -32.24 2.19
N ARG A 277 5.91 -32.98 1.26
CA ARG A 277 4.49 -33.36 1.26
C ARG A 277 4.19 -34.47 2.28
N THR A 278 4.40 -34.16 3.56
CA THR A 278 3.98 -35.01 4.67
C THR A 278 2.45 -34.95 4.81
N ARG A 279 1.87 -35.95 5.47
CA ARG A 279 0.42 -35.98 5.75
C ARG A 279 -0.06 -34.70 6.47
N ALA A 280 0.69 -34.22 7.45
CA ALA A 280 0.36 -32.99 8.18
C ALA A 280 0.33 -31.74 7.27
N ILE A 281 1.30 -31.61 6.35
CA ILE A 281 1.32 -30.51 5.38
C ILE A 281 0.12 -30.62 4.43
N LEU A 282 -0.15 -31.81 3.88
CA LEU A 282 -1.27 -32.02 2.97
C LEU A 282 -2.62 -31.73 3.66
N GLU A 283 -2.80 -32.14 4.92
CA GLU A 283 -3.99 -31.83 5.70
C GLU A 283 -4.15 -30.31 5.92
N ARG A 284 -3.08 -29.60 6.27
CA ARG A 284 -3.10 -28.12 6.40
C ARG A 284 -3.44 -27.43 5.08
N VAL A 285 -2.84 -27.87 3.96
CA VAL A 285 -3.14 -27.32 2.62
C VAL A 285 -4.59 -27.56 2.24
N ARG A 286 -5.11 -28.77 2.50
CA ARG A 286 -6.53 -29.09 2.25
C ARG A 286 -7.46 -28.15 3.01
N ASP A 287 -7.14 -27.88 4.27
CA ASP A 287 -7.97 -26.99 5.09
C ASP A 287 -7.90 -25.54 4.57
N TYR A 288 -6.73 -25.08 4.10
CA TYR A 288 -6.60 -23.78 3.43
C TYR A 288 -7.41 -23.71 2.14
N PHE A 289 -7.32 -24.73 1.27
CA PHE A 289 -8.09 -24.78 0.03
C PHE A 289 -9.60 -24.86 0.26
N ARG A 290 -10.04 -25.48 1.37
CA ARG A 290 -11.47 -25.48 1.76
C ARG A 290 -11.96 -24.09 2.13
N ILE A 291 -11.20 -23.35 2.94
CA ILE A 291 -11.50 -21.95 3.27
C ILE A 291 -11.51 -21.12 1.98
N ALA A 292 -10.49 -21.27 1.13
CA ALA A 292 -10.41 -20.56 -0.13
C ALA A 292 -11.66 -20.79 -1.00
N ARG A 293 -12.09 -22.06 -1.13
CA ARG A 293 -13.27 -22.45 -1.91
C ARG A 293 -14.56 -21.89 -1.33
N GLU A 294 -14.69 -21.82 0.00
CA GLU A 294 -15.88 -21.26 0.64
C GLU A 294 -16.09 -19.80 0.22
N TYR A 295 -15.05 -18.99 0.33
CA TYR A 295 -15.08 -17.58 -0.06
C TYR A 295 -15.13 -17.37 -1.58
N ALA A 296 -14.55 -18.29 -2.35
CA ALA A 296 -14.56 -18.23 -3.82
C ALA A 296 -15.97 -18.31 -4.42
N ARG A 297 -16.96 -18.86 -3.70
CA ARG A 297 -18.37 -18.96 -4.15
C ARG A 297 -19.01 -17.59 -4.37
N ASP A 298 -18.64 -16.63 -3.54
CA ASP A 298 -19.19 -15.27 -3.55
C ASP A 298 -18.45 -14.34 -4.53
N LEU A 299 -17.38 -14.82 -5.17
CA LEU A 299 -16.64 -14.01 -6.15
C LEU A 299 -17.45 -13.82 -7.43
N PRO A 300 -17.25 -12.70 -8.14
CA PRO A 300 -17.88 -12.46 -9.44
C PRO A 300 -17.44 -13.48 -10.51
N ASP A 301 -18.15 -13.48 -11.65
CA ASP A 301 -17.92 -14.43 -12.74
C ASP A 301 -16.60 -14.21 -13.49
N ASP A 302 -16.09 -12.98 -13.49
CA ASP A 302 -14.76 -12.65 -14.03
C ASP A 302 -13.62 -13.29 -13.23
N ALA A 303 -13.87 -13.73 -11.98
CA ALA A 303 -12.96 -14.52 -11.17
C ALA A 303 -12.99 -16.03 -11.47
N ARG A 304 -13.61 -16.48 -12.57
CA ARG A 304 -13.76 -17.90 -12.93
C ARG A 304 -12.46 -18.72 -12.84
N ARG A 305 -11.35 -18.19 -13.35
CA ARG A 305 -10.05 -18.89 -13.33
C ARG A 305 -9.54 -19.16 -11.90
N VAL A 306 -9.79 -18.21 -10.99
CA VAL A 306 -9.44 -18.37 -9.57
C VAL A 306 -10.26 -19.50 -8.96
N LYS A 307 -11.57 -19.51 -9.20
CA LYS A 307 -12.47 -20.58 -8.72
C LYS A 307 -12.03 -21.96 -9.23
N GLU A 308 -11.75 -22.08 -10.53
CA GLU A 308 -11.29 -23.33 -11.15
C GLU A 308 -9.96 -23.82 -10.57
N SER A 309 -9.00 -22.91 -10.35
CA SER A 309 -7.70 -23.23 -9.75
C SER A 309 -7.84 -23.75 -8.30
N ILE A 310 -8.69 -23.10 -7.50
CA ILE A 310 -8.98 -23.52 -6.12
C ILE A 310 -9.60 -24.92 -6.10
N ASP A 311 -10.60 -25.16 -6.95
CA ASP A 311 -11.27 -26.45 -7.03
C ASP A 311 -10.34 -27.57 -7.49
N GLU A 312 -9.47 -27.29 -8.47
CA GLU A 312 -8.44 -28.24 -8.92
C GLU A 312 -7.42 -28.54 -7.82
N GLY A 313 -6.88 -27.50 -7.18
CA GLY A 313 -5.94 -27.64 -6.07
C GLY A 313 -6.51 -28.50 -4.95
N LEU A 314 -7.77 -28.26 -4.56
CA LEU A 314 -8.45 -29.03 -3.52
C LEU A 314 -8.59 -30.51 -3.92
N ARG A 315 -9.03 -30.81 -5.15
CA ARG A 315 -9.13 -32.19 -5.63
C ARG A 315 -7.78 -32.91 -5.60
N ASN A 316 -6.73 -32.25 -6.07
CA ASN A 316 -5.38 -32.82 -6.14
C ASN A 316 -4.80 -33.15 -4.77
N VAL A 317 -5.01 -32.27 -3.78
CA VAL A 317 -4.55 -32.49 -2.41
C VAL A 317 -5.37 -33.57 -1.72
N GLU A 318 -6.69 -33.61 -1.90
CA GLU A 318 -7.55 -34.66 -1.34
C GLU A 318 -7.23 -36.04 -1.92
N ALA A 319 -6.84 -36.12 -3.19
CA ALA A 319 -6.36 -37.37 -3.81
C ALA A 319 -5.00 -37.81 -3.23
N SER A 320 -4.13 -36.87 -2.87
CA SER A 320 -2.78 -37.16 -2.32
C SER A 320 -2.80 -37.65 -0.87
N ILE A 321 -3.91 -37.47 -0.15
CA ILE A 321 -4.08 -37.90 1.25
C ILE A 321 -4.64 -39.33 1.36
N LYS A 322 -5.36 -39.81 0.34
CA LYS A 322 -5.98 -41.14 0.29
C LYS A 322 -4.94 -42.24 0.14
#